data_AF-A0A016QN06-F1
#
_entry.id   AF-A0A016QN06-F1
#
_cell.length_a   1.000
_cell.length_b   1.000
_cell.length_c   1.000
_cell.angle_alpha   90.00
_cell.angle_beta   90.00
_cell.angle_gamma   90.00
#
_symmetry.space_group_name_H-M   'P 1'
#
loop_
_entity.id
_entity.type
_entity.pdbx_description
1 polymer ?
#
loop_
_entity_poly.entity_id
_entity_poly.type
_entity_poly.pdbx_seq_one_letter_code
_entity_poly.pdbx_strand_id
1 'polypeptide(L)'
;MKAHRSLSLALLTGLLLSACGTGGTPKDTQAPQVALTVAPTSLTAAGQATFTATATDNVGVTAVEFYDGDKLIATDKEAPFTVSQNYAAADNGAHTIKAVAVDAAGNRGSASGTLTVNIQTAPSGDTEKPQVSLTVTPAELTANGTATFKATATDNVGVKSVAFYDGDQLLDTDTEAPYEYSQNYSAADNGTHTIRAVAVDAAGNQGEAAGTFTVKIQTTPGQDVEKPQVSLTATPQTLTAAGSVKLVATASDNVGVTKVTFYRGDTKIGEDTSAPYEATDNLTAANNGTVTYRAVAMDAAGNSATTTTTVTVNVPVTPPPADTTKPKVKVTAQPAQLLLPGQVTFTADVTDDRGVVRVDFYDNGRLVLADTAAPYAVSRTYGYADNGQHIITVRAYDQQGNMGETSLTFTVAIGEADALEPNDSIATPVSLNIGTPLQGTVFGQDRDFDYFKFDAEAGDMLKLTVKSVSVNPASTLDPYVMILMPDGKTVLEKDDDSGTGMESEIRFNVPQTGTYYVVVTSFDIHDEPDASDNKATNTYQIALTRR
;
A
#
# COMPACT_ATOMS: atom_id res chain seq x y z
N MET A 1 27.92 -78.87 -5.30
CA MET A 1 27.28 -79.82 -6.25
C MET A 1 28.35 -80.36 -7.18
N LYS A 2 28.19 -81.62 -7.62
CA LYS A 2 29.13 -82.53 -8.30
C LYS A 2 30.07 -83.31 -7.37
N ALA A 3 29.62 -84.54 -7.19
CA ALA A 3 30.15 -85.66 -6.44
C ALA A 3 31.07 -86.54 -7.30
N HIS A 4 31.90 -87.33 -6.62
CA HIS A 4 32.13 -88.79 -6.78
C HIS A 4 33.61 -89.09 -6.45
N ARG A 5 33.92 -89.74 -5.32
CA ARG A 5 33.88 -91.21 -5.07
C ARG A 5 34.73 -91.96 -6.11
N SER A 6 35.94 -92.40 -5.74
CA SER A 6 36.24 -93.69 -5.10
C SER A 6 36.13 -94.89 -6.04
N LEU A 7 37.27 -95.53 -6.32
CA LEU A 7 37.51 -96.96 -6.65
C LEU A 7 39.04 -97.12 -6.50
N SER A 8 39.67 -97.75 -5.51
CA SER A 8 39.40 -98.92 -4.66
C SER A 8 39.31 -100.25 -5.40
N LEU A 9 40.18 -101.18 -4.97
CA LEU A 9 40.04 -102.63 -5.05
C LEU A 9 40.23 -103.25 -6.46
N ALA A 10 40.80 -104.43 -6.66
CA ALA A 10 40.89 -105.62 -5.81
C ALA A 10 41.98 -106.54 -6.44
N LEU A 11 42.87 -107.18 -5.67
CA LEU A 11 42.62 -108.44 -4.96
C LEU A 11 42.61 -109.65 -5.90
N LEU A 12 43.56 -110.58 -5.75
CA LEU A 12 43.29 -111.98 -5.37
C LEU A 12 44.62 -112.76 -5.41
N THR A 13 45.14 -113.20 -4.25
CA THR A 13 45.04 -114.58 -3.70
C THR A 13 45.87 -115.61 -4.48
N GLY A 14 46.57 -116.55 -3.87
CA GLY A 14 46.54 -117.09 -2.52
C GLY A 14 47.89 -117.74 -2.21
N LEU A 15 48.29 -117.78 -0.95
CA LEU A 15 47.99 -118.84 0.01
C LEU A 15 49.02 -119.98 -0.09
N LEU A 16 49.73 -120.21 1.02
CA LEU A 16 50.17 -121.48 1.63
C LEU A 16 51.49 -121.23 2.37
N LEU A 17 51.43 -121.01 3.69
CA LEU A 17 51.52 -122.01 4.77
C LEU A 17 52.97 -122.45 5.09
N SER A 18 53.40 -122.01 6.29
CA SER A 18 54.32 -122.66 7.24
C SER A 18 55.61 -123.32 6.73
N ALA A 19 56.76 -122.80 7.16
CA ALA A 19 57.52 -123.42 8.26
C ALA A 19 58.75 -122.58 8.66
N CYS A 20 59.09 -122.73 9.94
CA CYS A 20 60.17 -122.13 10.72
C CYS A 20 61.48 -121.81 9.98
N GLY A 21 61.90 -120.55 10.07
CA GLY A 21 63.28 -120.11 9.86
C GLY A 21 63.53 -118.88 10.72
N THR A 22 64.48 -118.97 11.64
CA THR A 22 65.03 -117.84 12.40
C THR A 22 65.78 -116.91 11.44
N GLY A 23 65.02 -116.07 10.72
CA GLY A 23 65.53 -114.94 9.96
C GLY A 23 64.96 -113.69 10.60
N GLY A 24 65.82 -112.85 11.19
CA GLY A 24 65.41 -111.52 11.59
C GLY A 24 64.74 -110.86 10.39
N THR A 25 63.55 -110.30 10.58
CA THR A 25 62.94 -109.42 9.59
C THR A 25 64.03 -108.45 9.12
N PRO A 26 64.27 -108.31 7.80
CA PRO A 26 65.32 -107.42 7.31
C PRO A 26 65.16 -106.08 8.01
N LYS A 27 66.20 -105.65 8.74
CA LYS A 27 66.21 -104.31 9.33
C LYS A 27 66.05 -103.35 8.16
N ASP A 28 65.06 -102.48 8.22
CA ASP A 28 64.86 -101.49 7.17
C ASP A 28 66.09 -100.59 7.07
N THR A 29 66.62 -100.47 5.85
CA THR A 29 67.82 -99.69 5.54
C THR A 29 67.56 -98.62 4.49
N GLN A 30 66.34 -98.52 3.97
CA GLN A 30 65.99 -97.50 2.99
C GLN A 30 65.68 -96.20 3.75
N ALA A 31 66.24 -95.08 3.26
CA ALA A 31 65.95 -93.78 3.84
C ALA A 31 64.72 -93.17 3.14
N PRO A 32 63.90 -92.37 3.86
CA PRO A 32 62.77 -91.67 3.26
C PRO A 32 63.17 -90.80 2.06
N GLN A 33 62.38 -90.84 0.99
CA GLN A 33 62.49 -89.87 -0.10
C GLN A 33 61.74 -88.59 0.27
N VAL A 34 62.41 -87.44 0.24
CA VAL A 34 61.85 -86.14 0.63
C VAL A 34 61.84 -85.17 -0.55
N ALA A 35 60.78 -84.39 -0.69
CA ALA A 35 60.76 -83.16 -1.48
C ALA A 35 60.28 -82.00 -0.61
N LEU A 36 60.87 -80.82 -0.81
CA LEU A 36 60.59 -79.63 -0.03
C LEU A 36 60.14 -78.49 -0.96
N THR A 37 59.05 -77.83 -0.58
CA THR A 37 58.58 -76.59 -1.20
C THR A 37 58.72 -75.45 -0.20
N VAL A 38 59.35 -74.36 -0.64
CA VAL A 38 59.52 -73.13 0.12
C VAL A 38 58.67 -72.04 -0.54
N ALA A 39 57.75 -71.44 0.21
CA ALA A 39 56.83 -70.42 -0.30
C ALA A 39 56.67 -69.23 0.67
N PRO A 40 56.92 -67.98 0.26
CA PRO A 40 57.54 -67.59 -1.01
C PRO A 40 59.03 -67.98 -1.05
N THR A 41 59.64 -67.99 -2.24
CA THR A 41 61.10 -68.20 -2.40
C THR A 41 61.92 -66.93 -2.11
N SER A 42 61.26 -65.77 -2.02
CA SER A 42 61.85 -64.52 -1.56
C SER A 42 60.89 -63.65 -0.75
N LEU A 43 61.44 -62.86 0.18
CA LEU A 43 60.71 -61.85 0.96
C LEU A 43 61.39 -60.48 0.78
N THR A 44 60.61 -59.48 0.37
CA THR A 44 61.06 -58.07 0.25
C THR A 44 60.44 -57.15 1.31
N ALA A 45 59.54 -57.68 2.14
CA ALA A 45 58.97 -57.04 3.32
C ALA A 45 58.91 -58.05 4.49
N ALA A 46 58.84 -57.57 5.73
CA ALA A 46 58.70 -58.44 6.90
C ALA A 46 57.43 -59.30 6.76
N GLY A 47 57.56 -60.60 7.00
CA GLY A 47 56.49 -61.53 6.67
C GLY A 47 56.83 -62.98 6.99
N GLN A 48 55.91 -63.87 6.63
CA GLN A 48 56.00 -65.30 6.91
C GLN A 48 56.39 -66.09 5.66
N ALA A 49 57.28 -67.07 5.81
CA ALA A 49 57.52 -68.12 4.83
C ALA A 49 57.03 -69.47 5.37
N THR A 50 56.47 -70.29 4.48
CA THR A 50 55.93 -71.61 4.76
C THR A 50 56.75 -72.67 4.03
N PHE A 51 57.08 -73.73 4.76
CA PHE A 51 57.90 -74.85 4.31
C PHE A 51 57.06 -76.12 4.36
N THR A 52 56.79 -76.70 3.19
CA THR A 52 55.96 -77.90 3.07
C THR A 52 56.81 -79.04 2.52
N ALA A 53 56.87 -80.16 3.23
CA ALA A 53 57.59 -81.35 2.80
C ALA A 53 56.64 -82.49 2.41
N THR A 54 56.95 -83.19 1.33
CA THR A 54 56.42 -84.52 1.05
C THR A 54 57.51 -85.53 1.38
N ALA A 55 57.16 -86.57 2.14
CA ALA A 55 58.09 -87.63 2.50
C ALA A 55 57.41 -88.99 2.35
N THR A 56 58.09 -89.91 1.67
CA THR A 56 57.61 -91.27 1.42
C THR A 56 58.72 -92.27 1.70
N ASP A 57 58.34 -93.42 2.27
CA ASP A 57 59.27 -94.48 2.63
C ASP A 57 58.55 -95.84 2.49
N ASN A 58 59.31 -96.94 2.32
CA ASN A 58 58.77 -98.30 2.19
C ASN A 58 58.14 -98.83 3.49
N VAL A 59 58.54 -98.32 4.66
CA VAL A 59 57.97 -98.69 5.97
C VAL A 59 57.25 -97.52 6.63
N GLY A 60 57.40 -96.30 6.09
CA GLY A 60 56.64 -95.11 6.45
C GLY A 60 57.45 -94.11 7.26
N VAL A 61 57.05 -92.85 7.17
CA VAL A 61 57.75 -91.72 7.80
C VAL A 61 57.16 -91.43 9.18
N THR A 62 58.00 -91.33 10.21
CA THR A 62 57.59 -91.06 11.60
C THR A 62 57.56 -89.56 11.91
N ALA A 63 58.47 -88.79 11.32
CA ALA A 63 58.52 -87.33 11.49
C ALA A 63 59.31 -86.65 10.36
N VAL A 64 59.05 -85.37 10.14
CA VAL A 64 59.89 -84.46 9.35
C VAL A 64 60.35 -83.30 10.23
N GLU A 65 61.66 -83.13 10.33
CA GLU A 65 62.31 -82.01 11.02
C GLU A 65 62.66 -80.92 10.00
N PHE A 66 62.21 -79.69 10.24
CA PHE A 66 62.51 -78.53 9.41
C PHE A 66 63.56 -77.65 10.07
N TYR A 67 64.60 -77.29 9.31
CA TYR A 67 65.71 -76.46 9.77
C TYR A 67 65.88 -75.24 8.87
N ASP A 68 66.33 -74.13 9.45
CA ASP A 68 66.90 -72.99 8.75
C ASP A 68 68.40 -72.95 9.05
N GLY A 69 69.22 -73.31 8.06
CA GLY A 69 70.62 -73.68 8.27
C GLY A 69 70.72 -74.87 9.24
N ASP A 70 71.41 -74.67 10.36
CA ASP A 70 71.55 -75.69 11.42
C ASP A 70 70.50 -75.57 12.53
N LYS A 71 69.67 -74.52 12.52
CA LYS A 71 68.69 -74.25 13.58
C LYS A 71 67.38 -74.99 13.29
N LEU A 72 66.97 -75.87 14.20
CA LEU A 72 65.65 -76.51 14.13
C LEU A 72 64.54 -75.45 14.26
N ILE A 73 63.65 -75.42 13.26
CA ILE A 73 62.42 -74.62 13.28
C ILE A 73 61.35 -75.40 14.05
N ALA A 74 61.04 -76.61 13.57
CA ALA A 74 60.05 -77.50 14.18
C ALA A 74 60.22 -78.95 13.71
N THR A 75 59.62 -79.88 14.47
CA THR A 75 59.44 -81.29 14.08
C THR A 75 57.95 -81.53 13.90
N ASP A 76 57.54 -81.95 12.71
CA ASP A 76 56.17 -82.32 12.39
C ASP A 76 56.04 -83.84 12.26
N LYS A 77 55.05 -84.43 12.95
CA LYS A 77 54.84 -85.89 13.01
C LYS A 77 53.61 -86.35 12.23
N GLU A 78 52.83 -85.43 11.67
CA GLU A 78 51.59 -85.75 10.97
C GLU A 78 51.60 -85.13 9.57
N ALA A 79 51.28 -85.94 8.55
CA ALA A 79 51.15 -85.42 7.19
C ALA A 79 49.81 -84.63 7.04
N PRO A 80 49.78 -83.49 6.33
CA PRO A 80 50.87 -82.89 5.53
C PRO A 80 51.92 -82.17 6.39
N PHE A 81 53.19 -82.50 6.18
CA PHE A 81 54.29 -81.93 6.96
C PHE A 81 54.52 -80.46 6.57
N THR A 82 54.20 -79.54 7.47
CA THR A 82 54.27 -78.09 7.20
C THR A 82 54.66 -77.28 8.42
N VAL A 83 55.49 -76.25 8.21
CA VAL A 83 55.81 -75.26 9.24
C VAL A 83 55.94 -73.88 8.61
N SER A 84 55.61 -72.84 9.36
CA SER A 84 55.82 -71.46 8.95
C SER A 84 56.70 -70.70 9.95
N GLN A 85 57.53 -69.79 9.44
CA GLN A 85 58.42 -68.95 10.22
C GLN A 85 58.34 -67.50 9.75
N ASN A 86 58.33 -66.55 10.69
CA ASN A 86 58.37 -65.12 10.39
C ASN A 86 59.82 -64.65 10.24
N TYR A 87 60.07 -63.80 9.25
CA TYR A 87 61.36 -63.17 8.96
C TYR A 87 61.22 -61.64 9.01
N ALA A 88 62.21 -60.99 9.60
CA ALA A 88 62.34 -59.54 9.67
C ALA A 88 63.63 -59.08 8.98
N ALA A 89 63.85 -57.77 8.86
CA ALA A 89 65.05 -57.23 8.22
C ALA A 89 66.38 -57.67 8.88
N ALA A 90 66.34 -58.01 10.18
CA ALA A 90 67.49 -58.58 10.89
C ALA A 90 67.89 -59.97 10.36
N ASP A 91 66.98 -60.65 9.64
CA ASP A 91 67.19 -61.95 9.02
C ASP A 91 67.53 -61.81 7.51
N ASN A 92 68.03 -60.66 7.04
CA ASN A 92 68.41 -60.51 5.64
C ASN A 92 69.55 -61.46 5.26
N GLY A 93 69.39 -62.15 4.13
CA GLY A 93 70.36 -63.13 3.63
C GLY A 93 69.70 -64.30 2.90
N ALA A 94 70.54 -65.24 2.48
CA ALA A 94 70.09 -66.51 1.93
C ALA A 94 69.92 -67.54 3.05
N HIS A 95 68.71 -68.07 3.17
CA HIS A 95 68.33 -69.11 4.13
C HIS A 95 68.26 -70.45 3.42
N THR A 96 68.99 -71.44 3.95
CA THR A 96 68.93 -72.82 3.45
C THR A 96 67.95 -73.60 4.31
N ILE A 97 66.76 -73.83 3.78
CA ILE A 97 65.71 -74.58 4.46
C ILE A 97 65.92 -76.06 4.18
N LYS A 98 66.03 -76.87 5.22
CA LYS A 98 66.24 -78.32 5.12
C LYS A 98 65.11 -79.06 5.81
N ALA A 99 64.48 -79.99 5.09
CA ALA A 99 63.53 -80.94 5.66
C ALA A 99 64.20 -82.32 5.78
N VAL A 100 64.19 -82.91 6.97
CA VAL A 100 64.77 -84.23 7.25
C VAL A 100 63.67 -85.16 7.74
N ALA A 101 63.33 -86.15 6.91
CA ALA A 101 62.37 -87.18 7.26
C ALA A 101 63.08 -88.37 7.91
N VAL A 102 62.48 -88.90 8.97
CA VAL A 102 62.99 -90.06 9.73
C VAL A 102 61.92 -91.16 9.74
N ASP A 103 62.29 -92.38 9.40
CA ASP A 103 61.43 -93.57 9.51
C ASP A 103 61.47 -94.19 10.92
N ALA A 104 60.73 -95.27 11.15
CA ALA A 104 60.70 -95.96 12.43
C ALA A 104 61.99 -96.76 12.74
N ALA A 105 62.80 -97.08 11.73
CA ALA A 105 64.08 -97.77 11.87
C ALA A 105 65.26 -96.82 12.13
N GLY A 106 65.03 -95.51 12.03
CA GLY A 106 65.99 -94.44 12.23
C GLY A 106 66.75 -94.02 10.98
N ASN A 107 66.36 -94.49 9.78
CA ASN A 107 66.98 -94.01 8.54
C ASN A 107 66.50 -92.59 8.24
N ARG A 108 67.39 -91.77 7.66
CA ARG A 108 67.14 -90.33 7.45
C ARG A 108 67.33 -89.96 6.00
N GLY A 109 66.31 -89.35 5.41
CA GLY A 109 66.39 -88.71 4.11
C GLY A 109 66.14 -87.21 4.23
N SER A 110 66.67 -86.43 3.29
CA SER A 110 66.52 -84.97 3.36
C SER A 110 66.42 -84.31 2.00
N ALA A 111 65.70 -83.19 1.95
CA ALA A 111 65.70 -82.26 0.84
C ALA A 111 65.97 -80.84 1.37
N SER A 112 66.54 -80.00 0.51
CA SER A 112 66.78 -78.60 0.83
C SER A 112 66.19 -77.69 -0.25
N GLY A 113 65.76 -76.51 0.18
CA GLY A 113 65.32 -75.39 -0.65
C GLY A 113 65.90 -74.09 -0.11
N THR A 114 65.79 -73.02 -0.87
CA THR A 114 66.34 -71.71 -0.50
C THR A 114 65.23 -70.68 -0.35
N LEU A 115 65.31 -69.86 0.70
CA LEU A 115 64.54 -68.64 0.86
C LEU A 115 65.53 -67.46 0.85
N THR A 116 65.28 -66.46 0.00
CA THR A 116 66.06 -65.21 0.02
C THR A 116 65.29 -64.12 0.76
N VAL A 117 65.80 -63.66 1.89
CA VAL A 117 65.24 -62.52 2.62
C VAL A 117 66.04 -61.28 2.24
N ASN A 118 65.38 -60.33 1.59
CA ASN A 118 65.95 -59.06 1.14
C ASN A 118 64.98 -57.93 1.46
N ILE A 119 64.72 -57.74 2.75
CA ILE A 119 63.85 -56.69 3.26
C ILE A 119 64.68 -55.40 3.33
N GLN A 120 64.41 -54.47 2.41
CA GLN A 120 65.00 -53.15 2.46
C GLN A 120 64.48 -52.41 3.69
N THR A 121 65.38 -52.10 4.61
CA THR A 121 65.20 -51.01 5.57
C THR A 121 65.80 -49.76 4.96
N ALA A 122 65.11 -48.62 5.05
CA ALA A 122 65.74 -47.33 4.82
C ALA A 122 67.04 -47.27 5.66
N PRO A 123 68.17 -46.80 5.13
CA PRO A 123 69.38 -46.67 5.91
C PRO A 123 69.08 -45.84 7.17
N SER A 124 69.39 -46.37 8.35
CA SER A 124 69.32 -45.58 9.58
C SER A 124 70.35 -44.45 9.49
N GLY A 125 69.90 -43.26 9.08
CA GLY A 125 70.75 -42.11 8.83
C GLY A 125 70.48 -41.35 7.53
N ASP A 126 69.48 -41.73 6.73
CA ASP A 126 69.06 -40.87 5.63
C ASP A 126 68.42 -39.58 6.17
N THR A 127 69.06 -38.45 5.87
CA THR A 127 68.65 -37.10 6.26
C THR A 127 68.44 -36.19 5.05
N GLU A 128 68.64 -36.71 3.84
CA GLU A 128 68.40 -35.95 2.62
C GLU A 128 66.89 -35.80 2.45
N LYS A 129 66.44 -34.60 2.06
CA LYS A 129 65.02 -34.33 1.86
C LYS A 129 64.70 -34.52 0.38
N PRO A 130 63.51 -35.03 0.04
CA PRO A 130 63.05 -35.05 -1.34
C PRO A 130 63.15 -33.67 -2.00
N GLN A 131 63.69 -33.60 -3.22
CA GLN A 131 63.63 -32.41 -4.05
C GLN A 131 62.29 -32.39 -4.80
N VAL A 132 61.50 -31.33 -4.59
CA VAL A 132 60.15 -31.20 -5.17
C VAL A 132 60.11 -30.05 -6.18
N SER A 133 59.42 -30.25 -7.29
CA SER A 133 58.94 -29.17 -8.15
C SER A 133 57.43 -29.29 -8.33
N LEU A 134 56.74 -28.16 -8.49
CA LEU A 134 55.30 -28.08 -8.62
C LEU A 134 54.95 -27.25 -9.85
N THR A 135 54.06 -27.78 -10.69
CA THR A 135 53.46 -27.07 -11.82
C THR A 135 51.95 -27.02 -11.62
N VAL A 136 51.36 -25.83 -11.78
CA VAL A 136 49.92 -25.61 -11.72
C VAL A 136 49.41 -25.21 -13.10
N THR A 137 48.40 -25.92 -13.61
CA THR A 137 47.85 -25.69 -14.95
C THR A 137 46.32 -25.63 -14.91
N PRO A 138 45.68 -24.55 -15.41
CA PRO A 138 46.30 -23.28 -15.80
C PRO A 138 46.76 -22.48 -14.57
N ALA A 139 47.64 -21.49 -14.77
CA ALA A 139 48.05 -20.58 -13.69
C ALA A 139 46.93 -19.60 -13.27
N GLU A 140 45.97 -19.35 -14.18
CA GLU A 140 44.78 -18.54 -13.93
C GLU A 140 43.53 -19.20 -14.54
N LEU A 141 42.41 -19.21 -13.80
CA LEU A 141 41.08 -19.55 -14.33
C LEU A 141 40.20 -18.30 -14.42
N THR A 142 39.67 -18.02 -15.61
CA THR A 142 38.72 -16.92 -15.88
C THR A 142 37.28 -17.40 -16.12
N ALA A 143 37.07 -18.72 -16.16
CA ALA A 143 35.76 -19.37 -16.23
C ALA A 143 35.75 -20.62 -15.33
N ASN A 144 34.56 -21.11 -14.95
CA ASN A 144 34.42 -22.36 -14.22
C ASN A 144 35.17 -23.49 -14.94
N GLY A 145 36.01 -24.21 -14.21
CA GLY A 145 36.89 -25.18 -14.82
C GLY A 145 37.77 -25.89 -13.82
N THR A 146 38.61 -26.77 -14.34
CA THR A 146 39.51 -27.59 -13.54
C THR A 146 40.91 -26.98 -13.53
N ALA A 147 41.56 -26.96 -12.38
CA ALA A 147 43.00 -26.76 -12.28
C ALA A 147 43.66 -28.08 -11.87
N THR A 148 44.84 -28.34 -12.45
CA THR A 148 45.64 -29.54 -12.19
C THR A 148 46.97 -29.14 -11.57
N PHE A 149 47.32 -29.81 -10.48
CA PHE A 149 48.57 -29.67 -9.74
C PHE A 149 49.41 -30.91 -9.97
N LYS A 150 50.59 -30.72 -10.56
CA LYS A 150 51.53 -31.80 -10.87
C LYS A 150 52.83 -31.57 -10.15
N ALA A 151 53.26 -32.55 -9.36
CA ALA A 151 54.52 -32.51 -8.66
C ALA A 151 55.52 -33.51 -9.25
N THR A 152 56.78 -33.13 -9.30
CA THR A 152 57.89 -34.07 -9.47
C THR A 152 58.66 -34.12 -8.17
N ALA A 153 58.86 -35.31 -7.61
CA ALA A 153 59.65 -35.49 -6.41
C ALA A 153 60.74 -36.54 -6.67
N THR A 154 61.98 -36.20 -6.34
CA THR A 154 63.14 -37.09 -6.45
C THR A 154 63.91 -37.08 -5.15
N ASP A 155 64.48 -38.22 -4.80
CA ASP A 155 65.21 -38.40 -3.55
C ASP A 155 66.29 -39.48 -3.75
N ASN A 156 67.33 -39.49 -2.91
CA ASN A 156 68.44 -40.44 -2.99
C ASN A 156 68.03 -41.88 -2.63
N VAL A 157 67.02 -42.07 -1.78
CA VAL A 157 66.47 -43.37 -1.34
C VAL A 157 65.04 -43.59 -1.83
N GLY A 158 64.41 -42.55 -2.37
CA GLY A 158 63.14 -42.62 -3.08
C GLY A 158 61.99 -41.99 -2.30
N VAL A 159 60.98 -41.55 -3.03
CA VAL A 159 59.84 -40.82 -2.46
C VAL A 159 58.72 -41.80 -2.11
N LYS A 160 58.19 -41.70 -0.90
CA LYS A 160 57.09 -42.51 -0.38
C LYS A 160 55.72 -41.94 -0.78
N SER A 161 55.56 -40.61 -0.76
CA SER A 161 54.28 -39.95 -1.08
C SER A 161 54.46 -38.46 -1.33
N VAL A 162 53.54 -37.85 -2.07
CA VAL A 162 53.40 -36.39 -2.21
C VAL A 162 52.00 -35.96 -1.80
N ALA A 163 51.90 -35.03 -0.85
CA ALA A 163 50.64 -34.43 -0.41
C ALA A 163 50.46 -33.03 -1.00
N PHE A 164 49.30 -32.75 -1.60
CA PHE A 164 48.94 -31.45 -2.15
C PHE A 164 48.07 -30.67 -1.17
N TYR A 165 48.35 -29.39 -0.98
CA TYR A 165 47.62 -28.48 -0.09
C TYR A 165 47.24 -27.20 -0.82
N ASP A 166 46.13 -26.58 -0.42
CA ASP A 166 45.81 -25.19 -0.69
C ASP A 166 45.83 -24.40 0.63
N GLY A 167 46.84 -23.56 0.79
CA GLY A 167 47.21 -23.01 2.10
C GLY A 167 47.54 -24.13 3.09
N ASP A 168 46.75 -24.23 4.17
CA ASP A 168 46.86 -25.26 5.21
C ASP A 168 45.93 -26.46 4.98
N GLN A 169 45.01 -26.38 4.00
CA GLN A 169 44.05 -27.45 3.73
C GLN A 169 44.69 -28.55 2.88
N LEU A 170 44.70 -29.78 3.39
CA LEU A 170 45.06 -30.96 2.59
C LEU A 170 44.00 -31.20 1.51
N LEU A 171 44.45 -31.26 0.26
CA LEU A 171 43.62 -31.58 -0.90
C LEU A 171 43.64 -33.09 -1.17
N ASP A 172 44.84 -33.68 -1.26
CA ASP A 172 45.04 -35.10 -1.55
C ASP A 172 46.45 -35.57 -1.19
N THR A 173 46.66 -36.89 -1.09
CA THR A 173 47.99 -37.52 -0.95
C THR A 173 48.15 -38.63 -1.96
N ASP A 174 49.11 -38.46 -2.87
CA ASP A 174 49.43 -39.39 -3.94
C ASP A 174 50.69 -40.21 -3.59
N THR A 175 50.59 -41.53 -3.66
CA THR A 175 51.68 -42.47 -3.33
C THR A 175 52.36 -43.05 -4.56
N GLU A 176 51.89 -42.75 -5.77
CA GLU A 176 52.44 -43.30 -7.01
C GLU A 176 52.77 -42.21 -8.02
N ALA A 177 53.97 -42.23 -8.60
CA ALA A 177 54.32 -41.29 -9.65
C ALA A 177 53.62 -41.67 -10.98
N PRO A 178 53.13 -40.72 -11.79
CA PRO A 178 53.27 -39.26 -11.63
C PRO A 178 52.31 -38.66 -10.60
N TYR A 179 52.85 -37.85 -9.67
CA TYR A 179 52.07 -37.25 -8.59
C TYR A 179 51.18 -36.11 -9.10
N GLU A 180 49.87 -36.31 -9.12
CA GLU A 180 48.92 -35.39 -9.74
C GLU A 180 47.61 -35.27 -8.94
N TYR A 181 47.08 -34.05 -8.84
CA TYR A 181 45.75 -33.77 -8.29
C TYR A 181 45.00 -32.76 -9.15
N SER A 182 43.69 -32.94 -9.33
CA SER A 182 42.84 -32.00 -10.07
C SER A 182 41.58 -31.64 -9.28
N GLN A 183 41.20 -30.37 -9.32
CA GLN A 183 40.01 -29.86 -8.65
C GLN A 183 39.26 -28.87 -9.55
N ASN A 184 37.93 -28.88 -9.44
CA ASN A 184 37.06 -27.91 -10.11
C ASN A 184 36.90 -26.66 -9.24
N TYR A 185 37.00 -25.49 -9.89
CA TYR A 185 36.82 -24.18 -9.29
C TYR A 185 35.63 -23.45 -9.93
N SER A 186 34.97 -22.65 -9.10
CA SER A 186 33.84 -21.81 -9.44
C SER A 186 34.10 -20.36 -9.02
N ALA A 187 33.20 -19.45 -9.38
CA ALA A 187 33.33 -18.06 -8.95
C ALA A 187 33.25 -17.85 -7.42
N ALA A 188 32.72 -18.82 -6.66
CA ALA A 188 32.77 -18.80 -5.20
C ALA A 188 34.22 -18.92 -4.67
N ASP A 189 35.11 -19.47 -5.48
CA ASP A 189 36.51 -19.74 -5.15
C ASP A 189 37.44 -18.62 -5.67
N ASN A 190 36.90 -17.44 -6.02
CA ASN A 190 37.72 -16.33 -6.52
C ASN A 190 38.77 -15.87 -5.50
N GLY A 191 40.00 -15.72 -5.97
CA GLY A 191 41.13 -15.34 -5.13
C GLY A 191 42.44 -15.93 -5.62
N THR A 192 43.51 -15.66 -4.86
CA THR A 192 44.81 -16.30 -5.07
C THR A 192 44.95 -17.47 -4.10
N HIS A 193 45.13 -18.65 -4.66
CA HIS A 193 45.39 -19.91 -3.97
C HIS A 193 46.89 -20.16 -3.91
N THR A 194 47.36 -20.68 -2.78
CA THR A 194 48.78 -21.03 -2.57
C THR A 194 48.88 -22.54 -2.49
N ILE A 195 49.22 -23.15 -3.62
CA ILE A 195 49.31 -24.60 -3.73
C ILE A 195 50.69 -25.05 -3.25
N ARG A 196 50.72 -25.99 -2.30
CA ARG A 196 51.95 -26.62 -1.80
C ARG A 196 51.94 -28.11 -2.11
N ALA A 197 53.05 -28.64 -2.59
CA ALA A 197 53.29 -30.07 -2.72
C ALA A 197 54.40 -30.48 -1.74
N VAL A 198 54.09 -31.40 -0.82
CA VAL A 198 55.01 -31.88 0.22
C VAL A 198 55.32 -33.35 -0.03
N ALA A 199 56.56 -33.66 -0.39
CA ALA A 199 57.02 -35.03 -0.59
C ALA A 199 57.68 -35.56 0.67
N VAL A 200 57.39 -36.82 1.00
CA VAL A 200 57.97 -37.54 2.14
C VAL A 200 58.68 -38.79 1.60
N ASP A 201 59.90 -39.06 2.07
CA ASP A 201 60.63 -40.30 1.76
C ASP A 201 60.27 -41.46 2.74
N ALA A 202 60.98 -42.59 2.62
CA ALA A 202 60.79 -43.73 3.52
C ALA A 202 61.34 -43.50 4.95
N ALA A 203 62.30 -42.59 5.13
CA ALA A 203 62.91 -42.23 6.41
C ALA A 203 62.11 -41.16 7.18
N GLY A 204 61.15 -40.51 6.52
CA GLY A 204 60.31 -39.45 7.05
C GLY A 204 60.82 -38.02 6.77
N ASN A 205 61.87 -37.84 5.97
CA ASN A 205 62.32 -36.51 5.57
C ASN A 205 61.31 -35.87 4.61
N GLN A 206 61.14 -34.55 4.74
CA GLN A 206 60.14 -33.80 3.99
C GLN A 206 60.79 -32.69 3.18
N GLY A 207 60.49 -32.68 1.88
CA GLY A 207 60.75 -31.55 0.99
C GLY A 207 59.45 -31.00 0.42
N GLU A 208 59.45 -29.73 0.03
CA GLU A 208 58.25 -29.07 -0.46
C GLU A 208 58.54 -28.09 -1.60
N ALA A 209 57.52 -27.85 -2.42
CA ALA A 209 57.47 -26.77 -3.41
C ALA A 209 56.12 -26.07 -3.32
N ALA A 210 56.09 -24.77 -3.61
CA ALA A 210 54.88 -23.96 -3.62
C ALA A 210 54.72 -23.21 -4.94
N GLY A 211 53.48 -23.02 -5.35
CA GLY A 211 53.10 -22.24 -6.53
C GLY A 211 51.80 -21.49 -6.28
N THR A 212 51.61 -20.36 -6.96
CA THR A 212 50.37 -19.58 -6.87
C THR A 212 49.45 -19.91 -8.05
N PHE A 213 48.17 -19.99 -7.76
CA PHE A 213 47.09 -20.20 -8.72
C PHE A 213 46.01 -19.15 -8.49
N THR A 214 45.54 -18.47 -9.54
CA THR A 214 44.53 -17.41 -9.37
C THR A 214 43.20 -17.81 -10.01
N VAL A 215 42.12 -17.71 -9.24
CA VAL A 215 40.76 -17.84 -9.75
C VAL A 215 40.17 -16.44 -9.87
N LYS A 216 39.84 -16.05 -11.10
CA LYS A 216 39.26 -14.75 -11.45
C LYS A 216 38.06 -14.94 -12.37
N ILE A 217 37.12 -15.75 -11.91
CA ILE A 217 35.90 -16.07 -12.64
C ILE A 217 34.91 -14.92 -12.44
N GLN A 218 34.60 -14.23 -13.52
CA GLN A 218 33.68 -13.10 -13.50
C GLN A 218 32.24 -13.62 -13.38
N THR A 219 31.50 -13.24 -12.33
CA THR A 219 30.11 -13.69 -12.09
C THR A 219 29.06 -13.00 -12.98
N THR A 220 29.48 -12.08 -13.84
CA THR A 220 28.61 -11.35 -14.76
C THR A 220 29.46 -10.88 -15.94
N PRO A 221 29.08 -11.11 -17.22
CA PRO A 221 29.58 -10.25 -18.30
C PRO A 221 29.33 -8.82 -17.84
N GLY A 222 30.32 -7.93 -17.96
CA GLY A 222 30.23 -6.58 -17.42
C GLY A 222 28.86 -6.00 -17.73
N GLN A 223 28.08 -5.65 -16.70
CA GLN A 223 26.83 -4.94 -16.90
C GLN A 223 27.21 -3.74 -17.75
N ASP A 224 26.59 -3.57 -18.91
CA ASP A 224 26.87 -2.41 -19.73
C ASP A 224 26.64 -1.16 -18.87
N VAL A 225 27.61 -0.25 -18.90
CA VAL A 225 27.62 1.00 -18.13
C VAL A 225 27.67 2.22 -19.05
N GLU A 226 27.79 2.00 -20.37
CA GLU A 226 27.74 3.08 -21.33
C GLU A 226 26.29 3.57 -21.41
N LYS A 227 26.10 4.89 -21.40
CA LYS A 227 24.75 5.46 -21.55
C LYS A 227 24.45 5.58 -23.04
N PRO A 228 23.19 5.37 -23.44
CA PRO A 228 22.76 5.66 -24.80
C PRO A 228 23.07 7.11 -25.20
N GLN A 229 23.24 7.36 -26.49
CA GLN A 229 23.18 8.71 -27.06
C GLN A 229 21.76 8.95 -27.58
N VAL A 230 21.19 10.13 -27.35
CA VAL A 230 19.83 10.47 -27.80
C VAL A 230 19.74 11.91 -28.32
N SER A 231 19.08 12.09 -29.46
CA SER A 231 18.66 13.40 -29.98
C SER A 231 17.14 13.41 -30.16
N LEU A 232 16.52 14.60 -30.06
CA LEU A 232 15.07 14.77 -30.16
C LEU A 232 14.75 15.97 -31.06
N THR A 233 13.86 15.76 -32.00
CA THR A 233 13.28 16.81 -32.84
C THR A 233 11.77 16.85 -32.66
N ALA A 234 11.20 18.06 -32.79
CA ALA A 234 9.76 18.29 -32.76
C ALA A 234 9.33 19.04 -34.01
N THR A 235 8.28 18.55 -34.69
CA THR A 235 7.73 19.17 -35.91
C THR A 235 6.21 19.29 -35.80
N PRO A 236 5.62 20.48 -36.01
CA PRO A 236 6.29 21.76 -36.26
C PRO A 236 6.92 22.36 -34.98
N GLN A 237 7.89 23.27 -35.15
CA GLN A 237 8.47 24.04 -34.04
C GLN A 237 7.58 25.18 -33.52
N THR A 238 6.57 25.57 -34.31
CA THR A 238 5.59 26.60 -33.95
C THR A 238 4.18 26.16 -34.33
N LEU A 239 3.23 26.31 -33.41
CA LEU A 239 1.79 26.12 -33.64
C LEU A 239 1.03 27.44 -33.47
N THR A 240 0.24 27.82 -34.48
CA THR A 240 -0.66 29.00 -34.44
C THR A 240 -2.14 28.61 -34.43
N ALA A 241 -2.44 27.31 -34.49
CA ALA A 241 -3.75 26.71 -34.33
C ALA A 241 -3.61 25.43 -33.48
N ALA A 242 -4.71 24.99 -32.87
CA ALA A 242 -4.72 23.69 -32.17
C ALA A 242 -4.35 22.57 -33.14
N GLY A 243 -3.49 21.65 -32.71
CA GLY A 243 -2.94 20.64 -33.60
C GLY A 243 -1.89 19.76 -32.92
N SER A 244 -1.35 18.83 -33.70
CA SER A 244 -0.39 17.84 -33.24
C SER A 244 1.06 18.29 -33.47
N VAL A 245 1.94 18.01 -32.52
CA VAL A 245 3.39 18.01 -32.67
C VAL A 245 3.87 16.57 -32.78
N LYS A 246 4.59 16.25 -33.85
CA LYS A 246 5.31 14.98 -34.00
C LYS A 246 6.68 15.10 -33.36
N LEU A 247 6.99 14.18 -32.45
CA LEU A 247 8.28 14.01 -31.80
C LEU A 247 9.01 12.84 -32.46
N VAL A 248 10.26 13.04 -32.85
CA VAL A 248 11.11 11.99 -33.42
C VAL A 248 12.43 12.00 -32.66
N ALA A 249 12.78 10.87 -32.07
CA ALA A 249 14.06 10.67 -31.39
C ALA A 249 14.95 9.70 -32.15
N THR A 250 16.24 10.02 -32.23
CA THR A 250 17.28 9.10 -32.69
C THR A 250 18.10 8.69 -31.47
N ALA A 251 18.16 7.39 -31.19
CA ALA A 251 18.93 6.86 -30.07
C ALA A 251 19.81 5.68 -30.51
N SER A 252 21.05 5.65 -30.00
CA SER A 252 22.04 4.60 -30.29
C SER A 252 22.84 4.28 -29.03
N ASP A 253 23.29 3.04 -28.93
CA ASP A 253 24.04 2.54 -27.78
C ASP A 253 24.95 1.36 -28.22
N ASN A 254 25.97 1.02 -27.44
CA ASN A 254 26.94 -0.04 -27.76
C ASN A 254 26.32 -1.46 -27.66
N VAL A 255 25.30 -1.66 -26.82
CA VAL A 255 24.54 -2.92 -26.66
C VAL A 255 23.08 -2.80 -27.12
N GLY A 256 22.68 -1.60 -27.50
CA GLY A 256 21.39 -1.33 -28.13
C GLY A 256 20.37 -0.67 -27.18
N VAL A 257 19.54 0.19 -27.75
CA VAL A 257 18.49 0.90 -27.01
C VAL A 257 17.24 0.02 -26.95
N THR A 258 16.72 -0.21 -25.75
CA THR A 258 15.49 -0.99 -25.55
C THR A 258 14.24 -0.14 -25.71
N LYS A 259 14.30 1.15 -25.34
CA LYS A 259 13.18 2.07 -25.49
C LYS A 259 13.56 3.54 -25.45
N VAL A 260 12.67 4.39 -25.99
CA VAL A 260 12.65 5.83 -25.79
C VAL A 260 11.31 6.26 -25.22
N THR A 261 11.32 7.00 -24.11
CA THR A 261 10.11 7.58 -23.50
C THR A 261 10.06 9.08 -23.71
N PHE A 262 8.92 9.60 -24.17
CA PHE A 262 8.69 11.02 -24.47
C PHE A 262 7.83 11.67 -23.39
N TYR A 263 8.22 12.88 -22.98
CA TYR A 263 7.54 13.67 -21.95
C TYR A 263 7.31 15.11 -22.40
N ARG A 264 6.23 15.72 -21.91
CA ARG A 264 5.99 17.17 -21.92
C ARG A 264 6.02 17.66 -20.47
N GLY A 265 7.05 18.42 -20.12
CA GLY A 265 7.37 18.65 -18.70
C GLY A 265 7.57 17.31 -17.98
N ASP A 266 6.75 17.04 -16.98
CA ASP A 266 6.77 15.76 -16.23
C ASP A 266 5.72 14.74 -16.70
N THR A 267 4.82 15.14 -17.61
CA THR A 267 3.77 14.25 -18.12
C THR A 267 4.32 13.36 -19.23
N LYS A 268 4.23 12.03 -19.05
CA LYS A 268 4.56 11.04 -20.10
C LYS A 268 3.55 11.14 -21.24
N ILE A 269 4.05 11.31 -22.46
CA ILE A 269 3.27 11.35 -23.70
C ILE A 269 3.16 9.93 -24.27
N GLY A 270 4.28 9.21 -24.33
CA GLY A 270 4.37 7.90 -24.95
C GLY A 270 5.72 7.24 -24.72
N GLU A 271 5.80 5.95 -25.06
CA GLU A 271 7.01 5.14 -25.04
C GLU A 271 7.05 4.33 -26.33
N ASP A 272 8.21 4.28 -26.96
CA ASP A 272 8.43 3.52 -28.19
C ASP A 272 9.64 2.59 -27.99
N THR A 273 9.46 1.32 -28.30
CA THR A 273 10.44 0.25 -28.08
C THR A 273 11.16 -0.16 -29.37
N SER A 274 10.89 0.51 -30.49
CA SER A 274 11.52 0.20 -31.78
C SER A 274 11.82 1.46 -32.59
N ALA A 275 13.00 1.53 -33.20
CA ALA A 275 13.32 2.62 -34.11
C ALA A 275 12.51 2.50 -35.43
N PRO A 276 12.06 3.62 -36.04
CA PRO A 276 12.23 5.01 -35.58
C PRO A 276 11.35 5.32 -34.35
N TYR A 277 11.95 5.93 -33.33
CA TYR A 277 11.24 6.25 -32.08
C TYR A 277 10.38 7.50 -32.26
N GLU A 278 9.07 7.36 -32.16
CA GLU A 278 8.13 8.44 -32.44
C GLU A 278 7.05 8.58 -31.37
N ALA A 279 6.62 9.82 -31.15
CA ALA A 279 5.42 10.13 -30.36
C ALA A 279 4.70 11.33 -30.95
N THR A 280 3.41 11.46 -30.65
CA THR A 280 2.61 12.62 -31.06
C THR A 280 1.92 13.22 -29.84
N ASP A 281 1.96 14.54 -29.72
CA ASP A 281 1.27 15.29 -28.67
C ASP A 281 0.34 16.33 -29.28
N ASN A 282 -0.89 16.42 -28.78
CA ASN A 282 -1.89 17.37 -29.25
C ASN A 282 -1.92 18.60 -28.32
N LEU A 283 -1.68 19.77 -28.89
CA LEU A 283 -1.61 21.04 -28.18
C LEU A 283 -2.80 21.93 -28.54
N THR A 284 -3.24 22.70 -27.56
CA THR A 284 -4.35 23.66 -27.67
C THR A 284 -3.91 25.04 -27.17
N ALA A 285 -4.82 26.02 -27.19
CA ALA A 285 -4.55 27.35 -26.64
C ALA A 285 -4.24 27.34 -25.13
N ALA A 286 -4.64 26.29 -24.40
CA ALA A 286 -4.24 26.09 -23.00
C ALA A 286 -2.73 25.86 -22.83
N ASN A 287 -2.02 25.53 -23.92
CA ASN A 287 -0.58 25.30 -23.94
C ASN A 287 0.22 26.49 -24.50
N ASN A 288 -0.39 27.67 -24.66
CA ASN A 288 0.29 28.86 -25.17
C ASN A 288 1.57 29.18 -24.40
N GLY A 289 2.62 29.56 -25.13
CA GLY A 289 3.98 29.76 -24.63
C GLY A 289 4.97 28.71 -25.16
N THR A 290 6.09 28.55 -24.45
CA THR A 290 7.11 27.56 -24.81
C THR A 290 6.82 26.21 -24.14
N VAL A 291 6.52 25.20 -24.94
CA VAL A 291 6.35 23.81 -24.51
C VAL A 291 7.68 23.09 -24.63
N THR A 292 8.19 22.56 -23.52
CA THR A 292 9.44 21.78 -23.49
C THR A 292 9.13 20.29 -23.52
N TYR A 293 9.72 19.59 -24.48
CA TYR A 293 9.68 18.15 -24.61
C TYR A 293 10.99 17.53 -24.16
N ARG A 294 10.91 16.33 -23.56
CA ARG A 294 12.05 15.55 -23.09
C ARG A 294 11.95 14.13 -23.62
N ALA A 295 13.02 13.60 -24.19
CA ALA A 295 13.13 12.19 -24.57
C ALA A 295 14.19 11.51 -23.71
N VAL A 296 13.87 10.31 -23.22
CA VAL A 296 14.74 9.48 -22.37
C VAL A 296 14.94 8.14 -23.07
N ALA A 297 16.16 7.87 -23.53
CA ALA A 297 16.55 6.59 -24.09
C ALA A 297 17.13 5.68 -23.00
N MET A 298 16.81 4.39 -23.04
CA MET A 298 17.24 3.39 -22.05
C MET A 298 17.67 2.09 -22.76
N ASP A 299 18.81 1.54 -22.38
CA ASP A 299 19.29 0.23 -22.83
C ASP A 299 18.74 -0.93 -21.96
N ALA A 300 19.21 -2.15 -22.22
CA ALA A 300 18.80 -3.35 -21.49
C ALA A 300 19.49 -3.50 -20.11
N ALA A 301 20.64 -2.87 -19.90
CA ALA A 301 21.37 -2.86 -18.64
C ALA A 301 20.84 -1.83 -17.63
N GLY A 302 20.00 -0.92 -18.12
CA GLY A 302 19.31 0.11 -17.35
C GLY A 302 19.97 1.48 -17.40
N ASN A 303 20.99 1.70 -18.23
CA ASN A 303 21.57 3.03 -18.38
C ASN A 303 20.62 3.91 -19.21
N SER A 304 20.65 5.21 -18.92
CA SER A 304 19.73 6.15 -19.53
C SER A 304 20.41 7.46 -19.90
N ALA A 305 20.01 8.03 -21.02
CA ALA A 305 20.34 9.38 -21.43
C ALA A 305 19.09 10.19 -21.75
N THR A 306 19.20 11.51 -21.63
CA THR A 306 18.08 12.43 -21.76
C THR A 306 18.46 13.62 -22.62
N THR A 307 17.53 14.08 -23.44
CA THR A 307 17.66 15.31 -24.24
C THR A 307 16.33 16.06 -24.28
N THR A 308 16.37 17.34 -24.64
CA THR A 308 15.19 18.21 -24.68
C THR A 308 15.10 19.00 -25.97
N THR A 309 13.87 19.31 -26.39
CA THR A 309 13.57 20.27 -27.46
C THR A 309 12.36 21.11 -27.08
N THR A 310 12.09 22.21 -27.78
CA THR A 310 11.00 23.12 -27.46
C THR A 310 10.12 23.40 -28.67
N VAL A 311 8.83 23.60 -28.44
CA VAL A 311 7.85 24.10 -29.42
C VAL A 311 7.21 25.37 -28.89
N THR A 312 7.02 26.37 -29.75
CA THR A 312 6.29 27.59 -29.41
C THR A 312 4.82 27.44 -29.80
N VAL A 313 3.91 27.64 -28.85
CA VAL A 313 2.47 27.60 -29.07
C VAL A 313 1.92 29.02 -28.96
N ASN A 314 1.27 29.49 -30.01
CA ASN A 314 0.64 30.80 -30.09
C ASN A 314 -0.73 30.68 -30.77
N VAL A 315 -1.61 29.89 -30.15
CA VAL A 315 -2.98 29.70 -30.61
C VAL A 315 -3.84 30.86 -30.08
N PRO A 316 -4.54 31.62 -30.93
CA PRO A 316 -5.40 32.70 -30.48
C PRO A 316 -6.44 32.20 -29.48
N VAL A 317 -6.54 32.86 -28.32
CA VAL A 317 -7.68 32.71 -27.42
C VAL A 317 -8.71 33.78 -27.76
N THR A 318 -9.91 33.39 -28.19
CA THR A 318 -11.06 34.29 -28.21
C THR A 318 -11.66 34.32 -26.80
N PRO A 319 -11.68 35.46 -26.10
CA PRO A 319 -12.41 35.57 -24.85
C PRO A 319 -13.89 35.18 -25.07
N PRO A 320 -14.55 34.55 -24.10
CA PRO A 320 -16.00 34.44 -24.13
C PRO A 320 -16.62 35.84 -24.32
N PRO A 321 -17.74 35.97 -25.06
CA PRO A 321 -18.43 37.24 -25.13
C PRO A 321 -18.81 37.69 -23.72
N ALA A 322 -18.60 38.98 -23.44
CA ALA A 322 -19.00 39.58 -22.17
C ALA A 322 -20.51 39.36 -21.95
N ASP A 323 -20.91 39.16 -20.69
CA ASP A 323 -22.32 39.15 -20.35
C ASP A 323 -22.91 40.55 -20.53
N THR A 324 -23.95 40.64 -21.34
CA THR A 324 -24.74 41.85 -21.54
C THR A 324 -26.22 41.64 -21.23
N THR A 325 -26.61 40.44 -20.83
CA THR A 325 -27.98 40.12 -20.44
C THR A 325 -28.25 40.79 -19.10
N LYS A 326 -29.42 41.41 -18.95
CA LYS A 326 -29.82 42.04 -17.69
C LYS A 326 -30.73 41.09 -16.91
N PRO A 327 -30.66 41.07 -15.57
CA PRO A 327 -31.62 40.35 -14.76
C PRO A 327 -33.07 40.76 -15.07
N LYS A 328 -33.97 39.79 -15.10
CA LYS A 328 -35.43 40.03 -15.22
C LYS A 328 -36.03 40.01 -13.84
N VAL A 329 -36.83 41.04 -13.53
CA VAL A 329 -37.40 41.26 -12.20
C VAL A 329 -38.92 41.29 -12.29
N LYS A 330 -39.60 40.57 -11.41
CA LYS A 330 -41.03 40.70 -11.12
C LYS A 330 -41.20 40.97 -9.63
N VAL A 331 -42.00 41.98 -9.28
CA VAL A 331 -42.28 42.32 -7.88
C VAL A 331 -43.77 42.15 -7.58
N THR A 332 -44.09 41.73 -6.36
CA THR A 332 -45.45 41.58 -5.84
C THR A 332 -45.54 42.15 -4.43
N ALA A 333 -46.75 42.53 -4.00
CA ALA A 333 -47.04 43.03 -2.65
C ALA A 333 -48.08 42.14 -1.97
N GLN A 334 -47.91 41.91 -0.67
CA GLN A 334 -48.91 41.27 0.19
C GLN A 334 -49.07 42.07 1.50
N PRO A 335 -50.27 42.59 1.81
CA PRO A 335 -51.47 42.60 0.96
C PRO A 335 -51.27 43.44 -0.33
N ALA A 336 -52.16 43.30 -1.32
CA ALA A 336 -52.08 44.04 -2.60
C ALA A 336 -52.47 45.53 -2.49
N GLN A 337 -53.20 45.89 -1.43
CA GLN A 337 -53.56 47.25 -1.02
C GLN A 337 -53.65 47.27 0.51
N LEU A 338 -53.41 48.44 1.12
CA LEU A 338 -53.49 48.60 2.57
C LEU A 338 -54.65 49.55 2.93
N LEU A 339 -55.59 49.06 3.75
CA LEU A 339 -56.81 49.79 4.16
C LEU A 339 -56.83 50.17 5.65
N LEU A 340 -55.91 49.61 6.45
CA LEU A 340 -55.69 49.92 7.86
C LEU A 340 -54.18 50.04 8.11
N PRO A 341 -53.71 50.81 9.10
CA PRO A 341 -52.29 50.89 9.44
C PRO A 341 -51.69 49.48 9.65
N GLY A 342 -50.54 49.21 9.06
CA GLY A 342 -50.01 47.84 9.08
C GLY A 342 -48.78 47.62 8.23
N GLN A 343 -48.31 46.36 8.23
CA GLN A 343 -47.13 45.93 7.48
C GLN A 343 -47.51 45.36 6.11
N VAL A 344 -46.70 45.67 5.10
CA VAL A 344 -46.79 45.15 3.73
C VAL A 344 -45.47 44.50 3.38
N THR A 345 -45.52 43.29 2.81
CA THR A 345 -44.33 42.57 2.31
C THR A 345 -44.26 42.70 0.79
N PHE A 346 -43.11 43.17 0.30
CA PHE A 346 -42.77 43.18 -1.13
C PHE A 346 -41.80 42.04 -1.43
N THR A 347 -42.15 41.20 -2.41
CA THR A 347 -41.33 40.04 -2.81
C THR A 347 -40.91 40.20 -4.26
N ALA A 348 -39.64 39.95 -4.55
CA ALA A 348 -39.08 39.98 -5.90
C ALA A 348 -38.70 38.57 -6.39
N ASP A 349 -39.24 38.18 -7.54
CA ASP A 349 -38.81 37.03 -8.32
C ASP A 349 -37.85 37.51 -9.41
N VAL A 350 -36.61 37.02 -9.36
CA VAL A 350 -35.51 37.52 -10.19
C VAL A 350 -34.79 36.36 -10.86
N THR A 351 -34.63 36.47 -12.18
CA THR A 351 -33.91 35.47 -13.00
C THR A 351 -32.88 36.14 -13.88
N ASP A 352 -31.76 35.47 -14.11
CA ASP A 352 -30.69 35.91 -15.02
C ASP A 352 -30.00 34.67 -15.62
N ASP A 353 -29.39 34.77 -16.81
CA ASP A 353 -28.73 33.64 -17.49
C ASP A 353 -27.37 33.26 -16.88
N ARG A 354 -26.71 34.16 -16.15
CA ARG A 354 -25.47 33.89 -15.40
C ARG A 354 -25.57 34.15 -13.90
N GLY A 355 -26.73 34.61 -13.43
CA GLY A 355 -27.10 34.63 -12.02
C GLY A 355 -27.15 36.03 -11.42
N VAL A 356 -27.83 36.14 -10.28
CA VAL A 356 -28.11 37.41 -9.61
C VAL A 356 -27.22 37.51 -8.36
N VAL A 357 -26.61 38.67 -8.15
CA VAL A 357 -25.71 38.95 -7.02
C VAL A 357 -26.37 39.84 -5.96
N ARG A 358 -27.26 40.75 -6.38
CA ARG A 358 -27.92 41.69 -5.47
C ARG A 358 -29.28 42.15 -6.00
N VAL A 359 -30.23 42.35 -5.09
CA VAL A 359 -31.55 42.94 -5.34
C VAL A 359 -31.79 44.09 -4.36
N ASP A 360 -31.96 45.30 -4.88
CA ASP A 360 -32.21 46.51 -4.12
C ASP A 360 -33.70 46.90 -4.22
N PHE A 361 -34.38 47.04 -3.08
CA PHE A 361 -35.77 47.48 -2.97
C PHE A 361 -35.83 48.95 -2.58
N TYR A 362 -36.60 49.75 -3.33
CA TYR A 362 -36.84 51.16 -3.07
C TYR A 362 -38.33 51.44 -2.90
N ASP A 363 -38.66 52.41 -2.06
CA ASP A 363 -40.01 52.92 -1.84
C ASP A 363 -39.99 54.44 -2.07
N ASN A 364 -40.72 54.91 -3.10
CA ASN A 364 -40.69 56.30 -3.56
C ASN A 364 -39.27 56.82 -3.79
N GLY A 365 -38.40 55.97 -4.35
CA GLY A 365 -37.00 56.27 -4.67
C GLY A 365 -36.02 56.18 -3.49
N ARG A 366 -36.50 55.93 -2.26
CA ARG A 366 -35.63 55.71 -1.09
C ARG A 366 -35.30 54.23 -0.96
N LEU A 367 -34.00 53.89 -0.86
CA LEU A 367 -33.57 52.52 -0.61
C LEU A 367 -34.11 52.03 0.73
N VAL A 368 -34.79 50.89 0.71
CA VAL A 368 -35.32 50.20 1.89
C VAL A 368 -34.38 49.08 2.30
N LEU A 369 -34.00 48.22 1.35
CA LEU A 369 -33.14 47.05 1.60
C LEU A 369 -32.31 46.75 0.36
N ALA A 370 -31.06 46.33 0.57
CA ALA A 370 -30.22 45.69 -0.42
C ALA A 370 -30.00 44.24 0.01
N ASP A 371 -30.50 43.29 -0.77
CA ASP A 371 -30.52 41.86 -0.45
C ASP A 371 -29.62 41.09 -1.41
N THR A 372 -28.72 40.27 -0.87
CA THR A 372 -27.75 39.48 -1.65
C THR A 372 -28.08 37.99 -1.65
N ALA A 373 -29.20 37.58 -1.03
CA ALA A 373 -29.57 36.17 -0.92
C ALA A 373 -31.07 35.96 -1.16
N ALA A 374 -31.42 35.05 -2.07
CA ALA A 374 -32.81 34.65 -2.27
C ALA A 374 -33.32 33.84 -1.06
N PRO A 375 -34.62 33.92 -0.72
CA PRO A 375 -35.68 34.67 -1.40
C PRO A 375 -35.65 36.17 -1.12
N TYR A 376 -35.75 36.99 -2.17
CA TYR A 376 -35.67 38.44 -2.07
C TYR A 376 -37.00 39.04 -1.61
N ALA A 377 -37.04 39.55 -0.38
CA ALA A 377 -38.23 40.17 0.16
C ALA A 377 -37.91 41.27 1.19
N VAL A 378 -38.79 42.26 1.29
CA VAL A 378 -38.70 43.32 2.31
C VAL A 378 -40.09 43.65 2.86
N SER A 379 -40.18 43.92 4.16
CA SER A 379 -41.41 44.34 4.82
C SER A 379 -41.33 45.80 5.28
N ARG A 380 -42.41 46.57 5.08
CA ARG A 380 -42.54 47.99 5.45
C ARG A 380 -43.87 48.23 6.16
N THR A 381 -43.85 49.04 7.21
CA THR A 381 -45.07 49.48 7.91
C THR A 381 -45.49 50.84 7.38
N TYR A 382 -46.79 50.99 7.09
CA TYR A 382 -47.42 52.22 6.64
C TYR A 382 -48.50 52.66 7.63
N GLY A 383 -48.61 53.95 7.88
CA GLY A 383 -49.67 54.57 8.69
C GLY A 383 -50.43 55.65 7.91
N TYR A 384 -51.33 56.37 8.59
CA TYR A 384 -52.17 57.40 7.95
C TYR A 384 -51.38 58.47 7.19
N ALA A 385 -50.18 58.83 7.67
CA ALA A 385 -49.31 59.80 7.02
C ALA A 385 -48.73 59.32 5.66
N ASP A 386 -48.81 58.02 5.39
CA ASP A 386 -48.35 57.39 4.16
C ASP A 386 -49.48 57.15 3.15
N ASN A 387 -50.68 57.69 3.38
CA ASN A 387 -51.79 57.57 2.43
C ASN A 387 -51.41 58.11 1.04
N GLY A 388 -51.69 57.33 0.01
CA GLY A 388 -51.38 57.65 -1.37
C GLY A 388 -50.72 56.49 -2.13
N GLN A 389 -50.14 56.83 -3.28
CA GLN A 389 -49.42 55.88 -4.11
C GLN A 389 -47.94 55.80 -3.69
N HIS A 390 -47.47 54.57 -3.54
CA HIS A 390 -46.07 54.23 -3.33
C HIS A 390 -45.53 53.52 -4.57
N ILE A 391 -44.46 54.04 -5.14
CA ILE A 391 -43.74 53.40 -6.25
C ILE A 391 -42.64 52.53 -5.66
N ILE A 392 -42.85 51.22 -5.72
CA ILE A 392 -41.89 50.22 -5.27
C ILE A 392 -41.01 49.84 -6.44
N THR A 393 -39.76 50.31 -6.45
CA THR A 393 -38.79 50.00 -7.49
C THR A 393 -37.87 48.89 -7.00
N VAL A 394 -37.68 47.85 -7.82
CA VAL A 394 -36.74 46.76 -7.54
C VAL A 394 -35.67 46.73 -8.62
N ARG A 395 -34.41 46.81 -8.21
CA ARG A 395 -33.24 46.72 -9.08
C ARG A 395 -32.47 45.44 -8.79
N ALA A 396 -32.19 44.63 -9.79
CA ALA A 396 -31.38 43.43 -9.66
C ALA A 396 -30.09 43.56 -10.46
N TYR A 397 -29.00 43.05 -9.90
CA TYR A 397 -27.65 43.14 -10.45
C TYR A 397 -27.03 41.75 -10.60
N ASP A 398 -26.39 41.49 -11.73
CA ASP A 398 -25.57 40.30 -11.95
C ASP A 398 -24.10 40.54 -11.52
N GLN A 399 -23.22 39.57 -11.77
CA GLN A 399 -21.80 39.65 -11.45
C GLN A 399 -21.01 40.59 -12.40
N GLN A 400 -21.54 40.88 -13.59
CA GLN A 400 -20.92 41.78 -14.56
C GLN A 400 -21.38 43.24 -14.40
N GLY A 401 -22.32 43.49 -13.49
CA GLY A 401 -22.89 44.80 -13.21
C GLY A 401 -24.07 45.16 -14.11
N ASN A 402 -24.61 44.23 -14.90
CA ASN A 402 -25.84 44.45 -15.65
C ASN A 402 -26.99 44.60 -14.67
N MET A 403 -27.83 45.61 -14.91
CA MET A 403 -28.92 45.97 -14.00
C MET A 403 -30.28 45.83 -14.69
N GLY A 404 -31.14 44.98 -14.13
CA GLY A 404 -32.56 44.92 -14.40
C GLY A 404 -33.35 45.78 -13.42
N GLU A 405 -34.44 46.40 -13.88
CA GLU A 405 -35.31 47.22 -13.03
C GLU A 405 -36.77 46.95 -13.37
N THR A 406 -37.62 46.88 -12.34
CA THR A 406 -39.08 46.91 -12.48
C THR A 406 -39.67 47.78 -11.38
N SER A 407 -40.91 48.24 -11.56
CA SER A 407 -41.64 48.97 -10.52
C SER A 407 -43.07 48.47 -10.38
N LEU A 408 -43.57 48.52 -9.15
CA LEU A 408 -44.97 48.27 -8.79
C LEU A 408 -45.52 49.51 -8.09
N THR A 409 -46.68 49.99 -8.55
CA THR A 409 -47.45 50.98 -7.81
C THR A 409 -48.29 50.27 -6.76
N PHE A 410 -48.01 50.54 -5.50
CA PHE A 410 -48.75 50.07 -4.34
C PHE A 410 -49.59 51.21 -3.78
N THR A 411 -50.84 50.94 -3.39
CA THR A 411 -51.73 51.97 -2.85
C THR A 411 -51.94 51.76 -1.35
N VAL A 412 -51.62 52.80 -0.59
CA VAL A 412 -52.02 52.95 0.81
C VAL A 412 -53.28 53.82 0.82
N ALA A 413 -54.41 53.23 1.16
CA ALA A 413 -55.72 53.87 1.19
C ALA A 413 -56.39 53.59 2.54
N ILE A 414 -55.69 53.95 3.61
CA ILE A 414 -56.22 53.89 4.96
C ILE A 414 -57.36 54.92 5.04
N GLY A 415 -58.53 54.50 5.53
CA GLY A 415 -59.71 55.36 5.63
C GLY A 415 -59.44 56.67 6.38
N GLU A 416 -60.23 57.72 6.10
CA GLU A 416 -60.17 59.00 6.83
C GLU A 416 -60.20 58.71 8.34
N ALA A 417 -59.28 59.31 9.09
CA ALA A 417 -59.26 59.19 10.54
C ALA A 417 -60.60 59.66 11.10
N ASP A 418 -61.26 58.86 11.94
CA ASP A 418 -62.29 59.41 12.81
C ASP A 418 -61.64 60.58 13.57
N ALA A 419 -62.23 61.78 13.43
CA ALA A 419 -61.70 63.01 14.02
C ALA A 419 -61.71 62.98 15.55
N LEU A 420 -62.42 62.02 16.14
CA LEU A 420 -62.48 61.79 17.58
C LEU A 420 -61.34 60.90 18.10
N GLU A 421 -60.64 60.21 17.22
CA GLU A 421 -59.56 59.29 17.59
C GLU A 421 -58.28 60.03 18.04
N PRO A 422 -57.52 59.49 19.03
CA PRO A 422 -57.76 58.23 19.72
C PRO A 422 -58.80 58.36 20.85
N ASN A 423 -59.87 57.58 20.82
CA ASN A 423 -60.89 57.50 21.88
C ASN A 423 -61.31 56.08 22.27
N ASP A 424 -60.51 55.09 21.87
CA ASP A 424 -60.63 53.65 22.15
C ASP A 424 -60.67 53.20 23.63
N SER A 425 -60.40 54.12 24.56
CA SER A 425 -60.25 53.75 25.97
C SER A 425 -60.63 54.87 26.93
N ILE A 426 -60.94 54.48 28.16
CA ILE A 426 -61.19 55.41 29.27
C ILE A 426 -59.98 56.32 29.60
N ALA A 427 -58.78 55.99 29.11
CA ALA A 427 -57.58 56.83 29.27
C ALA A 427 -57.56 58.02 28.30
N THR A 428 -58.27 57.93 27.17
CA THR A 428 -58.30 58.94 26.10
C THR A 428 -59.73 59.38 25.72
N PRO A 429 -60.61 59.72 26.67
CA PRO A 429 -62.01 60.03 26.37
C PRO A 429 -62.18 61.42 25.74
N VAL A 430 -63.08 61.54 24.77
CA VAL A 430 -63.49 62.81 24.17
C VAL A 430 -64.48 63.55 25.06
N SER A 431 -64.37 64.88 25.16
CA SER A 431 -65.29 65.66 25.99
C SER A 431 -66.64 65.87 25.27
N LEU A 432 -67.73 65.42 25.88
CA LEU A 432 -69.09 65.55 25.40
C LEU A 432 -69.81 66.69 26.15
N ASN A 433 -69.86 67.87 25.52
CA ASN A 433 -70.46 69.05 26.13
C ASN A 433 -71.99 69.03 25.97
N ILE A 434 -72.71 69.38 27.04
CA ILE A 434 -74.18 69.49 27.02
C ILE A 434 -74.61 70.48 25.94
N GLY A 435 -75.48 70.02 25.03
CA GLY A 435 -76.06 70.79 23.94
C GLY A 435 -75.23 70.82 22.64
N THR A 436 -74.05 70.20 22.62
CA THR A 436 -73.19 70.15 21.43
C THR A 436 -73.07 68.70 20.92
N PRO A 437 -73.74 68.33 19.82
CA PRO A 437 -73.60 67.00 19.25
C PRO A 437 -72.20 66.81 18.63
N LEU A 438 -71.68 65.58 18.71
CA LEU A 438 -70.44 65.15 18.04
C LEU A 438 -70.78 64.06 17.01
N GLN A 439 -69.95 63.95 15.98
CA GLN A 439 -70.02 62.85 15.00
C GLN A 439 -68.80 61.96 15.19
N GLY A 440 -69.03 60.65 15.24
CA GLY A 440 -67.99 59.63 15.38
C GLY A 440 -68.29 58.43 14.49
N THR A 441 -67.34 57.49 14.43
CA THR A 441 -67.47 56.26 13.65
C THR A 441 -66.86 55.12 14.46
N VAL A 442 -67.63 54.04 14.65
CA VAL A 442 -67.10 52.79 15.23
C VAL A 442 -66.31 52.06 14.14
N PHE A 443 -65.09 52.52 13.87
CA PHE A 443 -64.20 52.08 12.80
C PHE A 443 -62.76 52.53 13.04
N GLY A 444 -61.80 51.62 12.84
CA GLY A 444 -60.37 51.93 12.92
C GLY A 444 -59.56 50.78 13.49
N GLN A 445 -60.22 49.93 14.28
CA GLN A 445 -59.66 48.72 14.86
C GLN A 445 -60.75 47.66 15.06
N ASP A 446 -60.33 46.41 15.24
CA ASP A 446 -61.27 45.35 15.59
C ASP A 446 -61.82 45.61 17.00
N ARG A 447 -63.14 45.47 17.15
CA ARG A 447 -63.83 45.71 18.43
C ARG A 447 -63.61 47.13 18.95
N ASP A 448 -63.98 48.09 18.12
CA ASP A 448 -63.85 49.50 18.43
C ASP A 448 -64.86 49.97 19.50
N PHE A 449 -64.39 50.77 20.46
CA PHE A 449 -65.16 51.32 21.57
C PHE A 449 -64.80 52.80 21.77
N ASP A 450 -65.75 53.67 21.46
CA ASP A 450 -65.58 55.11 21.60
C ASP A 450 -65.92 55.59 23.01
N TYR A 451 -64.93 56.17 23.70
CA TYR A 451 -65.10 56.74 25.03
C TYR A 451 -65.30 58.25 24.99
N PHE A 452 -66.34 58.72 25.65
CA PHE A 452 -66.59 60.13 25.92
C PHE A 452 -66.66 60.40 27.43
N LYS A 453 -66.55 61.66 27.82
CA LYS A 453 -66.76 62.11 29.20
C LYS A 453 -67.56 63.40 29.28
N PHE A 454 -68.30 63.57 30.37
CA PHE A 454 -68.99 64.81 30.69
C PHE A 454 -69.05 65.04 32.20
N ASP A 455 -69.02 66.29 32.64
CA ASP A 455 -69.22 66.65 34.03
C ASP A 455 -70.70 66.93 34.29
N ALA A 456 -71.22 66.44 35.43
CA ALA A 456 -72.61 66.68 35.84
C ALA A 456 -72.75 66.84 37.35
N GLU A 457 -73.80 67.53 37.79
CA GLU A 457 -74.13 67.76 39.20
C GLU A 457 -75.23 66.81 39.68
N ALA A 458 -75.18 66.42 40.96
CA ALA A 458 -76.21 65.58 41.56
C ALA A 458 -77.61 66.22 41.39
N GLY A 459 -78.55 65.46 40.84
CA GLY A 459 -79.91 65.91 40.54
C GLY A 459 -80.13 66.42 39.12
N ASP A 460 -79.08 66.60 38.31
CA ASP A 460 -79.24 66.92 36.89
C ASP A 460 -80.11 65.85 36.19
N MET A 461 -81.04 66.31 35.36
CA MET A 461 -81.90 65.45 34.54
C MET A 461 -81.42 65.52 33.09
N LEU A 462 -80.80 64.45 32.60
CA LEU A 462 -80.09 64.45 31.34
C LEU A 462 -80.65 63.41 30.36
N LYS A 463 -80.40 63.68 29.08
CA LYS A 463 -80.70 62.81 27.95
C LYS A 463 -79.46 62.61 27.10
N LEU A 464 -79.08 61.36 26.91
CA LEU A 464 -78.07 60.96 25.94
C LEU A 464 -78.77 60.32 24.74
N THR A 465 -78.40 60.72 23.52
CA THR A 465 -78.83 60.05 22.29
C THR A 465 -77.61 59.68 21.47
N VAL A 466 -77.60 58.46 20.93
CA VAL A 466 -76.68 58.02 19.88
C VAL A 466 -77.52 57.70 18.66
N LYS A 467 -77.25 58.40 17.56
CA LYS A 467 -78.04 58.32 16.33
C LYS A 467 -77.20 57.90 15.13
N SER A 468 -77.51 56.81 14.46
CA SER A 468 -76.83 56.28 13.27
C SER A 468 -77.63 56.59 11.99
N VAL A 469 -78.45 55.66 11.51
CA VAL A 469 -79.20 55.71 10.25
C VAL A 469 -80.13 56.91 10.14
N SER A 470 -80.65 57.42 11.26
CA SER A 470 -81.48 58.63 11.28
C SER A 470 -80.72 59.92 10.99
N VAL A 471 -79.39 59.94 11.16
CA VAL A 471 -78.51 61.09 10.87
C VAL A 471 -77.74 60.90 9.57
N ASN A 472 -77.24 59.69 9.33
CA ASN A 472 -76.57 59.31 8.09
C ASN A 472 -77.26 58.07 7.48
N PRO A 473 -78.04 58.21 6.40
CA PRO A 473 -78.72 57.07 5.77
C PRO A 473 -77.80 55.98 5.22
N ALA A 474 -76.51 56.28 5.04
CA ALA A 474 -75.49 55.30 4.65
C ALA A 474 -74.91 54.54 5.85
N SER A 475 -75.29 54.91 7.08
CA SER A 475 -74.79 54.25 8.27
C SER A 475 -75.28 52.81 8.35
N THR A 476 -74.42 51.92 8.84
CA THR A 476 -74.77 50.52 9.13
C THR A 476 -74.71 50.21 10.63
N LEU A 477 -74.40 51.21 11.47
CA LEU A 477 -74.25 50.99 12.90
C LEU A 477 -75.60 50.67 13.55
N ASP A 478 -75.64 49.56 14.27
CA ASP A 478 -76.61 49.28 15.32
C ASP A 478 -75.98 49.67 16.67
N PRO A 479 -76.25 50.86 17.21
CA PRO A 479 -75.50 51.44 18.31
C PRO A 479 -75.82 50.77 19.63
N TYR A 480 -74.77 50.49 20.41
CA TYR A 480 -74.85 50.12 21.81
C TYR A 480 -74.18 51.20 22.65
N VAL A 481 -74.88 51.73 23.66
CA VAL A 481 -74.36 52.81 24.51
C VAL A 481 -74.46 52.49 26.00
N MET A 482 -73.41 52.83 26.73
CA MET A 482 -73.34 52.72 28.19
C MET A 482 -72.94 54.05 28.82
N ILE A 483 -73.54 54.40 29.95
CA ILE A 483 -73.08 55.48 30.82
C ILE A 483 -72.42 54.83 32.03
N LEU A 484 -71.17 55.20 32.31
CA LEU A 484 -70.43 54.78 33.49
C LEU A 484 -70.43 55.91 34.54
N MET A 485 -70.54 55.50 35.79
CA MET A 485 -70.38 56.34 36.98
C MET A 485 -68.97 56.98 37.03
N PRO A 486 -68.74 57.98 37.92
CA PRO A 486 -67.43 58.62 38.05
C PRO A 486 -66.26 57.73 38.46
N ASP A 487 -66.49 56.48 38.83
CA ASP A 487 -65.42 55.48 39.04
C ASP A 487 -64.89 54.88 37.72
N GLY A 488 -65.52 55.21 36.58
CA GLY A 488 -65.16 54.74 35.25
C GLY A 488 -65.43 53.24 35.02
N LYS A 489 -66.22 52.59 35.90
CA LYS A 489 -66.40 51.14 35.88
C LYS A 489 -67.84 50.72 36.10
N THR A 490 -68.54 51.37 37.03
CA THR A 490 -69.91 51.01 37.36
C THR A 490 -70.86 51.55 36.30
N VAL A 491 -71.61 50.68 35.66
CA VAL A 491 -72.63 51.07 34.67
C VAL A 491 -73.78 51.75 35.41
N LEU A 492 -74.04 53.01 35.09
CA LEU A 492 -75.21 53.75 35.54
C LEU A 492 -76.45 53.32 34.76
N GLU A 493 -76.37 53.38 33.44
CA GLU A 493 -77.45 53.03 32.51
C GLU A 493 -76.84 52.54 31.20
N LYS A 494 -77.60 51.77 30.42
CA LYS A 494 -77.20 51.29 29.10
C LYS A 494 -78.42 51.15 28.21
N ASP A 495 -78.22 51.25 26.90
CA ASP A 495 -79.31 51.16 25.93
C ASP A 495 -78.77 50.76 24.54
N ASP A 496 -79.58 50.05 23.79
CA ASP A 496 -79.34 49.62 22.41
C ASP A 496 -80.46 50.07 21.45
N ASP A 497 -81.74 50.02 21.84
CA ASP A 497 -82.84 50.24 20.90
C ASP A 497 -84.01 51.13 21.37
N SER A 498 -83.89 51.86 22.49
CA SER A 498 -85.03 52.63 23.03
C SER A 498 -85.37 53.93 22.26
N GLY A 499 -84.65 54.25 21.18
CA GLY A 499 -84.88 55.36 20.27
C GLY A 499 -85.89 55.06 19.15
N THR A 500 -85.77 55.77 18.01
CA THR A 500 -86.60 55.51 16.82
C THR A 500 -85.85 54.61 15.84
N GLY A 501 -86.20 53.33 15.75
CA GLY A 501 -85.49 52.37 14.91
C GLY A 501 -84.39 51.67 15.72
N MET A 502 -83.22 51.47 15.14
CA MET A 502 -82.02 50.90 15.78
C MET A 502 -81.18 52.03 16.39
N GLU A 503 -81.77 52.85 17.26
CA GLU A 503 -81.12 54.05 17.81
C GLU A 503 -81.15 53.99 19.33
N SER A 504 -80.13 54.50 20.01
CA SER A 504 -80.09 54.46 21.48
C SER A 504 -80.42 55.82 22.11
N GLU A 505 -81.25 55.82 23.15
CA GLU A 505 -81.62 56.99 23.97
C GLU A 505 -81.67 56.67 25.47
N ILE A 506 -80.68 57.13 26.24
CA ILE A 506 -80.70 56.94 27.69
C ILE A 506 -81.37 58.12 28.41
N ARG A 507 -82.24 57.77 29.36
CA ARG A 507 -82.95 58.69 30.23
C ARG A 507 -82.57 58.57 31.70
N PHE A 508 -81.80 59.51 32.23
CA PHE A 508 -81.23 59.37 33.57
C PHE A 508 -81.22 60.65 34.43
N ASN A 509 -81.21 60.43 35.74
CA ASN A 509 -80.97 61.43 36.77
C ASN A 509 -79.57 61.21 37.33
N VAL A 510 -78.81 62.28 37.52
CA VAL A 510 -77.43 62.21 37.99
C VAL A 510 -77.40 61.92 39.50
N PRO A 511 -76.90 60.76 39.96
CA PRO A 511 -76.96 60.39 41.37
C PRO A 511 -75.95 61.14 42.26
N GLN A 512 -74.81 61.55 41.70
CA GLN A 512 -73.75 62.26 42.40
C GLN A 512 -72.98 63.20 41.47
N THR A 513 -72.43 64.29 42.01
CA THR A 513 -71.58 65.20 41.23
C THR A 513 -70.27 64.52 40.85
N GLY A 514 -69.86 64.62 39.58
CA GLY A 514 -68.60 64.07 39.09
C GLY A 514 -68.52 64.00 37.56
N THR A 515 -67.40 63.48 37.07
CA THR A 515 -67.18 63.20 35.65
C THR A 515 -67.71 61.82 35.31
N TYR A 516 -68.70 61.72 34.43
CA TYR A 516 -69.25 60.46 33.92
C TYR A 516 -68.59 60.12 32.59
N TYR A 517 -68.62 58.84 32.24
CA TYR A 517 -68.10 58.36 30.96
C TYR A 517 -69.22 57.77 30.12
N VAL A 518 -69.15 57.92 28.81
CA VAL A 518 -70.03 57.25 27.86
C VAL A 518 -69.17 56.33 27.01
N VAL A 519 -69.65 55.11 26.77
CA VAL A 519 -69.03 54.17 25.85
C VAL A 519 -70.02 53.92 24.71
N VAL A 520 -69.58 54.10 23.47
CA VAL A 520 -70.35 53.79 22.26
C VAL A 520 -69.63 52.68 21.50
N THR A 521 -70.37 51.66 21.06
CA THR A 521 -69.88 50.60 20.19
C THR A 521 -71.04 50.08 19.34
N SER A 522 -70.85 49.00 18.59
CA SER A 522 -71.96 48.30 17.94
C SER A 522 -72.54 47.19 18.82
N PHE A 523 -73.83 46.89 18.62
CA PHE A 523 -74.51 45.78 19.27
C PHE A 523 -73.78 44.45 19.06
N ASP A 524 -73.34 44.17 17.83
CA ASP A 524 -72.57 42.97 17.48
C ASP A 524 -71.29 42.85 18.33
N ILE A 525 -70.50 43.93 18.46
CA ILE A 525 -69.26 43.95 19.26
C ILE A 525 -69.55 43.70 20.74
N HIS A 526 -70.63 44.27 21.27
CA HIS A 526 -71.02 44.08 22.66
C HIS A 526 -71.47 42.62 22.94
N ASP A 527 -72.31 42.05 22.09
CA ASP A 527 -72.97 40.75 22.34
C ASP A 527 -72.12 39.53 21.91
N GLU A 528 -71.30 39.67 20.88
CA GLU A 528 -70.45 38.59 20.37
C GLU A 528 -68.96 38.87 20.68
N PRO A 529 -68.28 38.02 21.50
CA PRO A 529 -66.88 38.23 21.88
C PRO A 529 -65.89 38.30 20.71
N ASP A 530 -66.23 37.65 19.60
CA ASP A 530 -65.38 37.54 18.40
C ASP A 530 -65.84 38.44 17.24
N ALA A 531 -66.95 39.17 17.40
CA ALA A 531 -67.38 40.14 16.40
C ALA A 531 -66.42 41.34 16.39
N SER A 532 -66.07 41.82 15.19
CA SER A 532 -65.23 43.01 15.02
C SER A 532 -66.00 44.26 14.62
N ASP A 533 -67.15 44.09 13.95
CA ASP A 533 -67.96 45.13 13.28
C ASP A 533 -67.21 46.41 12.90
N ASN A 534 -66.07 46.23 12.23
CA ASN A 534 -65.14 47.31 11.93
C ASN A 534 -65.41 47.85 10.51
N LYS A 535 -66.52 48.57 10.35
CA LYS A 535 -66.97 49.10 9.05
C LYS A 535 -66.90 50.62 9.06
N ALA A 536 -66.28 51.22 8.03
CA ALA A 536 -66.26 52.67 7.84
C ALA A 536 -67.67 53.30 7.69
N THR A 537 -68.68 52.46 7.44
CA THR A 537 -70.10 52.86 7.43
C THR A 537 -70.72 52.90 8.83
N ASN A 538 -70.04 52.54 9.91
CA ASN A 538 -70.58 52.55 11.26
C ASN A 538 -70.54 53.96 11.90
N THR A 539 -71.10 54.93 11.19
CA THR A 539 -71.12 56.35 11.60
C THR A 539 -72.28 56.65 12.55
N TYR A 540 -72.08 57.56 13.50
CA TYR A 540 -73.12 58.02 14.42
C TYR A 540 -72.96 59.49 14.82
N GLN A 541 -74.01 60.03 15.42
CA GLN A 541 -74.03 61.31 16.13
C GLN A 541 -74.43 61.09 17.59
N ILE A 542 -73.57 61.53 18.52
CA ILE A 542 -73.83 61.50 19.96
C ILE A 542 -74.22 62.89 20.46
N ALA A 543 -75.23 62.99 21.32
CA ALA A 543 -75.66 64.25 21.92
C ALA A 543 -76.11 64.09 23.36
N LEU A 544 -75.65 64.98 24.24
CA LEU A 544 -76.09 65.09 25.63
C LEU A 544 -76.92 66.38 25.80
N THR A 545 -78.12 66.29 26.38
CA THR A 545 -79.03 67.43 26.55
C THR A 545 -79.70 67.43 27.93
N ARG A 546 -80.11 68.61 28.42
CA ARG A 546 -80.97 68.73 29.61
C ARG A 546 -82.42 68.41 29.26
N ARG A 547 -83.16 67.91 30.25
CA ARG A 547 -84.59 67.63 30.14
C ARG A 547 -85.47 68.60 30.88
#